data_AF-A0A1F7XEG1-F1
#
_entry.id   AF-A0A1F7XEG1-F1
#
_cell.length_a   1.000
_cell.length_b   1.000
_cell.length_c   1.000
_cell.angle_alpha   90.00
_cell.angle_beta   90.00
_cell.angle_gamma   90.00
#
_symmetry.space_group_name_H-M   'P 1'
#
loop_
_entity.id
_entity.type
_entity.pdbx_description
1 polymer ?
#
loop_
_entity_poly.entity_id
_entity_poly.type
_entity_poly.pdbx_seq_one_letter_code
_entity_poly.pdbx_strand_id
1 'polypeptide(L)' 'MRFILRWGIGIAGGIAFILIIVAAFQITTSSGDPKKLQAGRELLTSAIAGLVLLILSALILRIIGVNILNIPGFGS' A
#
# COMPACT_ATOMS: atom_id res chain seq x y z
N MET A 1 -18.48 -9.06 6.11
CA MET A 1 -17.15 -8.89 5.46
C MET A 1 -16.78 -7.45 5.09
N ARG A 2 -17.73 -6.56 4.78
CA ARG A 2 -17.47 -5.15 4.38
C ARG A 2 -16.64 -4.35 5.41
N PHE A 3 -16.78 -4.67 6.69
CA PHE A 3 -15.99 -4.06 7.77
C PHE A 3 -14.49 -4.37 7.62
N ILE A 4 -14.13 -5.64 7.42
CA ILE A 4 -12.72 -6.07 7.32
C ILE A 4 -12.04 -5.44 6.09
N LEU A 5 -12.73 -5.35 4.95
CA LEU A 5 -12.17 -4.70 3.75
C LEU A 5 -12.01 -3.19 3.94
N ARG A 6 -13.04 -2.51 4.48
CA ARG A 6 -13.00 -1.05 4.66
C ARG A 6 -11.95 -0.64 5.71
N TRP A 7 -11.88 -1.37 6.81
CA TRP A 7 -10.88 -1.15 7.86
C TRP A 7 -9.49 -1.63 7.44
N GLY A 8 -9.38 -2.79 6.78
CA GLY A 8 -8.12 -3.33 6.30
C GLY A 8 -7.45 -2.43 5.27
N ILE A 9 -8.19 -1.92 4.29
CA ILE A 9 -7.66 -0.96 3.30
C ILE A 9 -7.30 0.37 3.99
N GLY A 10 -8.11 0.85 4.92
CA GLY A 10 -7.83 2.09 5.66
C GLY A 10 -6.57 1.99 6.53
N ILE A 11 -6.42 0.90 7.29
CA ILE A 11 -5.25 0.64 8.13
C ILE A 11 -4.01 0.42 7.28
N ALA A 12 -4.10 -0.37 6.21
CA ALA A 12 -2.97 -0.63 5.33
C ALA A 12 -2.50 0.65 4.61
N GLY A 13 -3.44 1.51 4.18
CA GLY A 13 -3.13 2.83 3.64
C GLY A 13 -2.44 3.74 4.67
N GLY A 14 -2.91 3.73 5.92
CA GLY A 14 -2.28 4.48 7.02
C GLY A 14 -0.86 4.01 7.34
N ILE A 15 -0.63 2.69 7.41
CA ILE A 15 0.70 2.12 7.64
C ILE A 15 1.65 2.49 6.51
N ALA A 16 1.20 2.37 5.26
CA ALA A 16 2.03 2.72 4.12
C ALA A 16 2.36 4.22 4.09
N PHE A 17 1.45 5.08 4.50
CA PHE A 17 1.69 6.51 4.63
C PHE A 17 2.81 6.82 5.63
N ILE A 18 2.81 6.16 6.79
CA ILE A 18 3.88 6.28 7.79
C ILE A 18 5.23 5.79 7.22
N LEU A 19 5.23 4.64 6.54
CA LEU A 19 6.45 4.11 5.91
C LEU A 19 7.04 5.06 4.86
N ILE A 20 6.19 5.70 4.05
CA ILE A 20 6.62 6.70 3.07
C ILE A 20 7.26 7.91 3.77
N ILE A 21 6.67 8.38 4.87
CA ILE A 21 7.24 9.49 5.65
C ILE A 21 8.63 9.10 6.20
N VAL A 22 8.76 7.92 6.81
CA VAL A 22 10.04 7.45 7.36
C VAL A 22 11.08 7.32 6.25
N ALA A 23 10.71 6.74 5.11
CA ALA A 23 11.59 6.63 3.95
C ALA A 23 12.02 8.01 3.42
N ALA A 24 11.09 8.96 3.33
CA ALA A 24 11.38 10.33 2.92
C ALA A 24 12.36 11.03 3.88
N PHE A 25 12.12 10.94 5.19
CA PHE A 25 13.06 11.46 6.20
C PHE A 25 14.44 10.84 6.10
N GLN A 26 14.51 9.53 5.84
CA GLN A 26 15.77 8.82 5.70
C GLN A 26 16.54 9.30 4.45
N ILE A 27 15.86 9.47 3.31
CA ILE A 27 16.48 10.02 2.09
C ILE A 27 16.95 11.46 2.32
N THR A 28 16.11 12.33 2.89
CA THR A 28 16.43 13.75 3.11
C THR A 28 17.56 13.95 4.13
N THR A 29 17.60 13.15 5.19
CA THR A 29 18.63 13.23 6.25
C THR A 29 19.92 12.47 5.88
N SER A 30 19.98 11.85 4.71
CA SER A 30 21.15 11.05 4.31
C SER A 30 22.43 11.87 4.11
N SER A 31 22.35 13.22 4.00
CA SER A 31 23.47 14.18 4.05
C SER A 31 24.77 13.80 3.31
N GLY A 32 24.69 13.00 2.24
CA GLY A 32 25.84 12.54 1.44
C GLY A 32 26.30 11.09 1.67
N ASP A 33 25.66 10.32 2.55
CA ASP A 33 25.91 8.88 2.70
C ASP A 33 25.10 8.08 1.65
N PRO A 34 25.77 7.51 0.62
CA PRO A 34 25.09 6.79 -0.44
C PRO A 34 24.35 5.53 0.06
N LYS A 35 24.80 4.92 1.17
CA LYS A 35 24.11 3.74 1.73
C LYS A 35 22.75 4.12 2.30
N LYS A 36 22.67 5.22 3.05
CA LYS A 36 21.41 5.68 3.65
C LYS A 36 20.43 6.16 2.58
N LEU A 37 20.96 6.80 1.53
CA LEU A 37 20.16 7.24 0.40
C LEU A 37 19.57 6.05 -0.37
N GLN A 38 20.36 5.01 -0.60
CA GLN A 38 19.90 3.79 -1.27
C GLN A 38 18.87 3.03 -0.41
N ALA A 39 19.14 2.85 0.88
CA ALA A 39 18.21 2.22 1.80
C ALA A 39 16.87 2.97 1.88
N GLY A 40 16.90 4.30 1.95
CA GLY A 40 15.70 5.13 1.93
C GLY A 40 14.91 4.98 0.62
N ARG A 41 15.58 4.93 -0.54
CA ARG A 41 14.92 4.69 -1.84
C ARG A 41 14.30 3.31 -1.93
N GLU A 42 14.96 2.27 -1.43
CA GLU A 42 14.41 0.90 -1.40
C GLU A 42 13.18 0.82 -0.48
N LEU A 43 13.24 1.46 0.70
CA LEU A 43 12.09 1.57 1.60
C LEU A 43 10.91 2.30 0.95
N LEU A 44 11.17 3.40 0.25
CA LEU A 44 10.11 4.16 -0.44
C LEU A 44 9.51 3.35 -1.59
N THR A 45 10.36 2.68 -2.37
CA THR A 45 9.93 1.83 -3.49
C THR A 45 9.10 0.64 -3.01
N SER A 46 9.53 -0.02 -1.94
CA SER A 46 8.79 -1.15 -1.35
C SER A 46 7.46 -0.71 -0.73
N ALA A 47 7.40 0.44 -0.07
CA ALA A 47 6.15 1.00 0.45
C ALA A 47 5.16 1.34 -0.68
N ILE A 48 5.63 1.96 -1.76
CA ILE A 48 4.80 2.25 -2.95
C ILE A 48 4.36 0.94 -3.62
N ALA A 49 5.26 -0.02 -3.80
CA ALA A 49 4.92 -1.32 -4.40
C ALA A 49 3.85 -2.06 -3.58
N GLY A 50 3.96 -2.03 -2.25
CA GLY A 50 2.96 -2.60 -1.34
C GLY A 50 1.59 -1.93 -1.48
N LEU A 51 1.54 -0.59 -1.57
CA LEU A 51 0.30 0.15 -1.83
C LEU A 51 -0.31 -0.19 -3.17
N VAL A 52 0.48 -0.21 -4.23
CA VAL A 52 0.02 -0.58 -5.57
C VAL A 52 -0.56 -2.00 -5.56
N LEU A 53 0.12 -2.94 -4.89
CA LEU A 53 -0.35 -4.31 -4.76
C LEU A 53 -1.68 -4.41 -4.00
N LEU A 54 -1.86 -3.65 -2.92
CA LEU A 54 -3.14 -3.57 -2.20
C LEU A 54 -4.27 -3.03 -3.08
N ILE A 55 -4.01 -1.96 -3.84
CA ILE A 55 -4.98 -1.36 -4.75
C ILE A 55 -5.34 -2.36 -5.84
N LEU A 56 -4.35 -3.01 -6.47
CA LEU A 56 -4.57 -4.02 -7.49
C LEU A 56 -5.34 -5.23 -6.95
N SER A 57 -5.01 -5.69 -5.75
CA SER A 57 -5.73 -6.79 -5.09
C SER A 57 -7.21 -6.45 -4.89
N ALA A 58 -7.50 -5.25 -4.39
CA ALA A 58 -8.87 -4.77 -4.24
C ALA A 58 -9.60 -4.64 -5.58
N LEU A 59 -8.88 -4.21 -6.63
CA LEU A 59 -9.41 -4.05 -7.98
C LEU A 59 -9.73 -5.41 -8.62
N ILE A 60 -8.85 -6.41 -8.47
CA ILE A 60 -9.09 -7.80 -8.89
C ILE A 60 -10.30 -8.39 -8.15
N LEU A 61 -10.38 -8.22 -6.83
CA LEU A 61 -11.53 -8.65 -6.03
C LEU A 61 -12.83 -8.02 -6.52
N ARG A 62 -12.80 -6.74 -6.92
CA ARG A 62 -13.98 -6.07 -7.46
C ARG A 62 -14.36 -6.60 -8.86
N ILE A 63 -13.38 -6.75 -9.75
CA ILE A 63 -13.65 -7.22 -11.11
C ILE A 63 -14.08 -8.68 -11.11
N ILE A 64 -13.26 -9.57 -10.55
CA ILE A 64 -13.51 -11.01 -10.57
C ILE A 64 -14.56 -11.39 -9.55
N GLY A 65 -14.42 -10.92 -8.31
CA GLY A 65 -15.32 -11.30 -7.22
C GLY A 65 -16.71 -10.69 -7.34
N VAL A 66 -16.85 -9.42 -7.73
CA VAL A 66 -18.17 -8.79 -7.83
C VAL A 66 -18.74 -8.89 -9.23
N ASN A 67 -18.01 -8.48 -10.26
CA ASN A 67 -18.61 -8.37 -11.60
C ASN A 67 -18.75 -9.71 -12.33
N ILE A 68 -17.87 -10.69 -12.06
CA ILE A 68 -17.85 -11.98 -12.78
C ILE A 68 -18.49 -13.09 -11.94
N LEU A 69 -18.03 -13.28 -10.71
CA LEU A 69 -18.55 -14.32 -9.80
C LEU A 69 -19.81 -13.90 -9.02
N ASN A 70 -20.16 -12.61 -9.03
CA ASN A 70 -21.30 -12.06 -8.28
C ASN A 70 -21.35 -12.54 -6.83
N ILE A 71 -20.22 -12.46 -6.11
CA ILE A 71 -20.14 -12.91 -4.72
C ILE A 71 -20.99 -11.94 -3.86
N PRO A 72 -22.13 -12.38 -3.31
CA PRO A 72 -23.03 -11.49 -2.57
C PRO A 72 -22.34 -11.02 -1.27
N GLY A 73 -22.39 -9.71 -1.01
CA GLY A 73 -21.75 -9.07 0.15
C GLY A 73 -20.43 -8.32 -0.15
N PHE A 74 -19.90 -8.41 -1.37
CA PHE A 74 -18.75 -7.64 -1.86
C PHE A 74 -19.15 -6.51 -2.84
N GLY A 75 -20.17 -6.74 -3.67
CA GLY A 75 -20.83 -5.70 -4.47
C GLY A 75 -21.74 -4.85 -3.60
N SER A 76 -21.71 -3.54 -3.82
CA SER A 76 -22.59 -2.58 -3.17
C SER A 76 -24.06 -2.91 -3.42
#